data_AF-A0A2P4UND0-F1
#
_entry.id   AF-A0A2P4UND0-F1
#
_cell.length_a   1.000
_cell.length_b   1.000
_cell.length_c   1.000
_cell.angle_alpha   90.00
_cell.angle_beta   90.00
_cell.angle_gamma   90.00
#
_symmetry.space_group_name_H-M   'P 1'
#
loop_
_entity.id
_entity.type
_entity.pdbx_description
1 polymer ?
#
loop_
_entity_poly.entity_id
_entity_poly.type
_entity_poly.pdbx_seq_one_letter_code
_entity_poly.pdbx_strand_id
1 'polypeptide(L)'
;MLRGMAEFTDVRRLFETIWRPDPGGDPAPVELLAALAHTGNYVAGAYRDGRLVGASAGFLADPPGTTLHSHVTGTIEPGAGFALKVHQREWALERGLTRITWTFDPLVRRNAYFNLGKLAARATEYLPSFYGPVQDAINRGDETDRLLVEWPLDDPRVADAVHGSPPGCPVPPGTPVILGERVGLPARGRDGSSVLLVAIPDDIEALRRTDPLAARAWRRMFREALGGLLAEGGHVAGIHHRSHYVVERPSSREVR
;
A
#
# COMPACT_ATOMS: atom_id res chain seq x y z
N MET A 1 5.92 -2.06 -21.52
CA MET A 1 4.61 -2.74 -21.58
C MET A 1 4.81 -4.16 -22.08
N LEU A 2 4.19 -5.16 -21.44
CA LEU A 2 4.27 -6.57 -21.84
C LEU A 2 3.11 -6.93 -22.78
N ARG A 3 3.33 -7.85 -23.72
CA ARG A 3 2.35 -8.22 -24.76
C ARG A 3 2.32 -9.72 -25.10
N GLY A 4 3.34 -10.48 -24.72
CA GLY A 4 3.50 -11.88 -25.12
C GLY A 4 3.24 -12.89 -23.99
N MET A 5 2.79 -14.09 -24.36
CA MET A 5 2.53 -15.19 -23.43
C MET A 5 3.77 -15.62 -22.63
N ALA A 6 4.95 -15.59 -23.26
CA ALA A 6 6.21 -15.87 -22.57
C ALA A 6 6.47 -14.86 -21.44
N GLU A 7 6.26 -13.57 -21.71
CA GLU A 7 6.44 -12.51 -20.71
C GLU A 7 5.45 -12.66 -19.55
N PHE A 8 4.17 -12.94 -19.83
CA PHE A 8 3.17 -13.17 -18.78
C PHE A 8 3.47 -14.40 -17.93
N THR A 9 4.00 -15.46 -18.54
CA THR A 9 4.46 -16.65 -17.81
C THR A 9 5.62 -16.31 -16.87
N ASP A 10 6.53 -15.44 -17.29
CA ASP A 10 7.64 -14.98 -16.45
C ASP A 10 7.17 -14.07 -15.32
N VAL A 11 6.15 -13.23 -15.56
CA VAL A 11 5.48 -12.45 -14.51
C VAL A 11 4.85 -13.36 -13.46
N ARG A 12 4.09 -14.39 -13.86
CA ARG A 12 3.49 -15.35 -12.93
C ARG A 12 4.57 -16.03 -12.07
N ARG A 13 5.66 -16.50 -12.70
CA ARG A 13 6.80 -17.13 -11.99
C ARG A 13 7.50 -16.18 -11.01
N LEU A 14 7.65 -14.92 -11.39
CA LEU A 14 8.15 -13.88 -10.48
C LEU A 14 7.24 -13.73 -9.26
N PHE A 15 5.92 -13.65 -9.47
CA PHE A 15 4.96 -13.49 -8.39
C PHE A 15 4.87 -14.73 -7.48
N GLU A 16 4.93 -15.94 -8.02
CA GLU A 16 5.05 -17.17 -7.22
C GLU A 16 6.25 -17.14 -6.28
N THR A 17 7.39 -16.59 -6.74
CA THR A 17 8.60 -16.46 -5.93
C THR A 17 8.41 -15.49 -4.76
N ILE A 18 7.66 -14.40 -4.99
CA ILE A 18 7.42 -13.33 -4.01
C ILE A 18 6.38 -13.76 -2.96
N TRP A 19 5.21 -14.18 -3.40
CA TRP A 19 4.05 -14.43 -2.53
C TRP A 19 3.96 -15.87 -2.03
N ARG A 20 4.58 -16.83 -2.74
CA ARG A 20 4.52 -18.28 -2.43
C ARG A 20 3.11 -18.72 -2.03
N PRO A 21 2.11 -18.50 -2.92
CA PRO A 21 0.72 -18.77 -2.60
C PRO A 21 0.48 -20.27 -2.36
N ASP A 22 -0.56 -20.60 -1.59
CA ASP A 22 -1.00 -21.99 -1.43
C ASP A 22 -1.58 -22.52 -2.76
N PRO A 23 -1.67 -23.86 -2.95
CA PRO A 23 -2.23 -24.44 -4.18
C PRO A 23 -3.62 -23.88 -4.51
N GLY A 24 -3.76 -23.27 -5.69
CA GLY A 24 -4.99 -22.60 -6.14
C GLY A 24 -5.02 -21.09 -5.91
N GLY A 25 -4.04 -20.53 -5.18
CA GLY A 25 -3.81 -19.09 -5.11
C GLY A 25 -2.90 -18.64 -6.25
N ASP A 26 -3.37 -17.74 -7.11
CA ASP A 26 -2.54 -17.07 -8.11
C ASP A 26 -2.87 -15.57 -8.09
N PRO A 27 -1.95 -14.70 -7.64
CA PRO A 27 -2.21 -13.26 -7.57
C PRO A 27 -2.34 -12.61 -8.96
N ALA A 28 -1.87 -13.26 -10.03
CA ALA A 28 -2.08 -12.79 -11.40
C ALA A 28 -1.95 -13.95 -12.41
N PRO A 29 -3.04 -14.70 -12.64
CA PRO A 29 -3.08 -15.73 -13.67
C PRO A 29 -2.63 -15.21 -15.03
N VAL A 30 -1.95 -16.05 -15.81
CA VAL A 30 -1.42 -15.65 -17.13
C VAL A 30 -2.54 -15.20 -18.06
N GLU A 31 -3.69 -15.87 -18.02
CA GLU A 31 -4.88 -15.57 -18.81
C GLU A 31 -5.45 -14.19 -18.43
N LEU A 32 -5.41 -13.84 -17.14
CA LEU A 32 -5.82 -12.52 -16.67
C LEU A 32 -4.87 -11.43 -17.17
N LEU A 33 -3.55 -11.66 -17.08
CA LEU A 33 -2.54 -10.72 -17.60
C LEU A 33 -2.70 -10.51 -19.11
N ALA A 34 -2.93 -11.58 -19.87
CA ALA A 34 -3.18 -11.52 -21.30
C ALA A 34 -4.46 -10.74 -21.61
N ALA A 35 -5.56 -11.00 -20.89
CA ALA A 35 -6.82 -10.29 -21.06
C ALA A 35 -6.68 -8.79 -20.75
N LEU A 36 -5.98 -8.42 -19.67
CA LEU A 36 -5.69 -7.03 -19.33
C LEU A 36 -4.88 -6.34 -20.43
N ALA A 37 -3.78 -6.94 -20.87
CA ALA A 37 -2.95 -6.37 -21.93
C ALA A 37 -3.73 -6.20 -23.26
N HIS A 38 -4.55 -7.21 -23.62
CA HIS A 38 -5.37 -7.19 -24.82
C HIS A 38 -6.44 -6.09 -24.80
N THR A 39 -7.03 -5.83 -23.63
CA THR A 39 -8.10 -4.84 -23.43
C THR A 39 -7.57 -3.43 -23.16
N GLY A 40 -6.27 -3.20 -23.34
CA GLY A 40 -5.66 -1.88 -23.20
C GLY A 40 -5.35 -1.45 -21.77
N ASN A 41 -5.39 -2.38 -20.81
CA ASN A 41 -5.06 -2.13 -19.41
C ASN A 41 -3.54 -2.15 -19.15
N TYR A 42 -3.15 -1.80 -17.93
CA TYR A 42 -1.74 -1.66 -17.56
C TYR A 42 -1.13 -3.03 -17.23
N VAL A 43 -0.15 -3.48 -18.01
CA VAL A 43 0.70 -4.64 -17.71
C VAL A 43 2.15 -4.33 -18.10
N ALA A 44 3.04 -4.24 -17.11
CA ALA A 44 4.42 -3.83 -17.32
C ALA A 44 5.40 -4.66 -16.48
N GLY A 45 6.59 -4.90 -17.05
CA GLY A 45 7.73 -5.51 -16.38
C GLY A 45 8.89 -4.52 -16.25
N ALA A 46 9.65 -4.63 -15.17
CA ALA A 46 10.93 -3.98 -14.97
C ALA A 46 12.04 -5.00 -15.17
N TYR A 47 13.05 -4.64 -15.96
CA TYR A 47 14.14 -5.51 -16.34
C TYR A 47 15.48 -4.94 -15.90
N ARG A 48 16.41 -5.82 -15.51
CA ARG A 48 17.83 -5.52 -15.28
C ARG A 48 18.66 -6.61 -15.96
N ASP A 49 19.58 -6.21 -16.83
CA ASP A 49 20.44 -7.13 -17.60
C ASP A 49 19.65 -8.23 -18.33
N GLY A 50 18.51 -7.87 -18.92
CA GLY A 50 17.60 -8.80 -19.62
C GLY A 50 16.75 -9.69 -18.72
N ARG A 51 16.92 -9.62 -17.39
CA ARG A 51 16.14 -10.40 -16.40
C ARG A 51 14.96 -9.61 -15.88
N LEU A 52 13.79 -10.23 -15.79
CA LEU A 52 12.61 -9.64 -15.13
C LEU A 52 12.84 -9.55 -13.61
N VAL A 53 12.79 -8.34 -13.06
CA VAL A 53 13.07 -8.05 -11.63
C VAL A 53 11.88 -7.42 -10.90
N GLY A 54 10.84 -7.06 -11.65
CA GLY A 54 9.59 -6.54 -11.12
C GLY A 54 8.49 -6.59 -12.16
N ALA A 55 7.25 -6.67 -11.72
CA ALA A 55 6.10 -6.54 -12.61
C ALA A 55 4.93 -5.86 -11.91
N SER A 56 4.06 -5.24 -12.69
CA SER A 56 2.87 -4.55 -12.22
C SER A 56 1.74 -4.74 -13.22
N ALA A 57 0.55 -5.02 -12.70
CA ALA A 57 -0.68 -5.09 -13.48
C ALA A 57 -1.79 -4.28 -12.80
N GLY A 58 -2.62 -3.63 -13.61
CA GLY A 58 -3.74 -2.81 -13.14
C GLY A 58 -4.78 -2.58 -14.23
N PHE A 59 -5.99 -2.24 -13.82
CA PHE A 59 -7.14 -2.08 -14.71
C PHE A 59 -7.77 -0.70 -14.56
N LEU A 60 -8.33 -0.17 -15.65
CA LEU A 60 -9.15 1.04 -15.61
C LEU A 60 -10.33 0.83 -14.67
N ALA A 61 -10.59 1.82 -13.84
CA ALA A 61 -11.59 1.76 -12.78
C ALA A 61 -12.60 2.90 -12.90
N ASP A 62 -13.69 2.78 -12.16
CA ASP A 62 -14.66 3.85 -11.98
C ASP A 62 -14.05 5.04 -11.20
N PRO A 63 -14.37 6.29 -11.53
CA PRO A 63 -15.13 6.73 -12.71
C PRO A 63 -14.38 6.48 -14.02
N PRO A 64 -15.07 6.04 -15.10
CA PRO A 64 -14.43 5.72 -16.37
C PRO A 64 -13.59 6.89 -16.91
N GLY A 65 -12.41 6.58 -17.44
CA GLY A 65 -11.51 7.57 -18.04
C GLY A 65 -10.74 8.43 -17.04
N THR A 66 -10.86 8.21 -15.73
CA THR A 66 -10.15 9.01 -14.71
C THR A 66 -9.13 8.22 -13.91
N THR A 67 -9.41 6.93 -13.66
CA THR A 67 -8.73 6.17 -12.62
C THR A 67 -8.15 4.86 -13.16
N LEU A 68 -6.90 4.57 -12.79
CA LEU A 68 -6.31 3.23 -12.90
C LEU A 68 -6.27 2.60 -11.50
N HIS A 69 -6.80 1.40 -11.33
CA HIS A 69 -6.56 0.60 -10.14
C HIS A 69 -5.34 -0.31 -10.34
N SER A 70 -4.27 -0.05 -9.60
CA SER A 70 -3.04 -0.86 -9.62
C SER A 70 -3.23 -2.13 -8.77
N HIS A 71 -3.75 -3.18 -9.40
CA HIS A 71 -4.11 -4.44 -8.76
C HIS A 71 -2.95 -5.13 -8.04
N VAL A 72 -1.82 -5.33 -8.72
CA VAL A 72 -0.69 -6.10 -8.19
C VAL A 72 0.62 -5.48 -8.65
N THR A 73 1.59 -5.42 -7.74
CA THR A 73 2.96 -4.98 -8.04
C THR A 73 3.93 -5.70 -7.14
N GLY A 74 4.88 -6.41 -7.74
CA GLY A 74 5.84 -7.23 -7.02
C GLY A 74 7.23 -7.10 -7.62
N THR A 75 8.25 -7.00 -6.77
CA THR A 75 9.65 -6.84 -7.19
C THR A 75 10.59 -7.64 -6.32
N ILE A 76 11.68 -8.14 -6.91
CA ILE A 76 12.75 -8.87 -6.21
C ILE A 76 14.05 -8.06 -6.09
N GLU A 77 14.11 -6.87 -6.67
CA GLU A 77 15.28 -6.00 -6.58
C GLU A 77 14.95 -4.59 -6.06
N PRO A 78 15.84 -3.99 -5.26
CA PRO A 78 15.71 -2.61 -4.83
C PRO A 78 15.58 -1.64 -6.02
N GLY A 79 14.72 -0.63 -5.85
CA GLY A 79 14.48 0.41 -6.84
C GLY A 79 13.45 0.04 -7.92
N ALA A 80 13.29 -1.25 -8.26
CA ALA A 80 12.35 -1.68 -9.30
C ALA A 80 10.91 -1.28 -9.00
N GLY A 81 10.48 -1.33 -7.73
CA GLY A 81 9.11 -0.97 -7.35
C GLY A 81 8.81 0.52 -7.56
N PHE A 82 9.79 1.38 -7.27
CA PHE A 82 9.67 2.82 -7.53
C PHE A 82 9.64 3.10 -9.04
N ALA A 83 10.56 2.50 -9.80
CA ALA A 83 10.61 2.64 -11.26
C ALA A 83 9.31 2.20 -11.93
N LEU A 84 8.72 1.07 -11.50
CA LEU A 84 7.41 0.61 -11.99
C LEU A 84 6.29 1.61 -11.70
N LYS A 85 6.30 2.25 -10.53
CA LYS A 85 5.28 3.25 -10.17
C LYS A 85 5.45 4.54 -10.95
N VAL A 86 6.68 5.01 -11.18
CA VAL A 86 6.94 6.16 -12.05
C VAL A 86 6.44 5.88 -13.47
N HIS A 87 6.80 4.73 -14.05
CA HIS A 87 6.29 4.32 -15.37
C HIS A 87 4.76 4.18 -15.38
N GLN A 88 4.15 3.66 -14.31
CA GLN A 88 2.69 3.55 -14.19
C GLN A 88 2.01 4.93 -14.20
N ARG A 89 2.62 5.94 -13.54
CA ARG A 89 2.15 7.33 -13.56
C ARG A 89 2.28 7.94 -14.96
N GLU A 90 3.43 7.80 -15.61
CA GLU A 90 3.63 8.30 -16.99
C GLU A 90 2.61 7.71 -17.95
N TRP A 91 2.44 6.39 -17.92
CA TRP A 91 1.46 5.68 -18.74
C TRP A 91 0.03 6.16 -18.52
N ALA A 92 -0.33 6.46 -17.27
CA ALA A 92 -1.67 6.93 -16.89
C ALA A 92 -1.90 8.38 -17.37
N LEU A 93 -0.93 9.27 -17.15
CA LEU A 93 -0.99 10.67 -17.60
C LEU A 93 -1.09 10.80 -19.12
N GLU A 94 -0.34 10.00 -19.88
CA GLU A 94 -0.43 9.94 -21.35
C GLU A 94 -1.84 9.57 -21.86
N ARG A 95 -2.66 8.95 -21.01
CA ARG A 95 -4.03 8.51 -21.32
C ARG A 95 -5.10 9.42 -20.72
N GLY A 96 -4.70 10.55 -20.16
CA GLY A 96 -5.62 11.51 -19.54
C GLY A 96 -6.18 11.05 -18.20
N LEU A 97 -5.63 10.00 -17.58
CA LEU A 97 -6.01 9.59 -16.23
C LEU A 97 -5.41 10.58 -15.23
N THR A 98 -6.16 10.89 -14.17
CA THR A 98 -5.74 11.85 -13.13
C THR A 98 -5.37 11.15 -11.83
N ARG A 99 -5.71 9.86 -11.70
CA ARG A 99 -5.56 9.12 -10.44
C ARG A 99 -5.14 7.67 -10.65
N ILE A 100 -4.30 7.17 -9.73
CA ILE A 100 -4.09 5.73 -9.54
C ILE A 100 -4.51 5.34 -8.12
N THR A 101 -5.26 4.24 -7.95
CA THR A 101 -5.61 3.69 -6.63
C THR A 101 -5.01 2.29 -6.44
N TRP A 102 -4.74 1.91 -5.19
CA TRP A 102 -4.41 0.53 -4.82
C TRP A 102 -4.60 0.33 -3.33
N THR A 103 -4.62 -0.93 -2.90
CA THR A 103 -4.61 -1.27 -1.49
C THR A 103 -3.26 -1.81 -1.05
N PHE A 104 -2.93 -1.69 0.23
CA PHE A 104 -1.79 -2.39 0.82
C PHE A 104 -2.09 -2.80 2.27
N ASP A 105 -1.32 -3.73 2.83
CA ASP A 105 -1.41 -4.07 4.26
C ASP A 105 -0.78 -2.94 5.11
N PRO A 106 -1.56 -2.22 5.93
CA PRO A 106 -1.04 -1.07 6.66
C PRO A 106 -0.03 -1.43 7.76
N LEU A 107 0.02 -2.68 8.22
CA LEU A 107 1.01 -3.12 9.21
C LEU A 107 2.37 -3.44 8.60
N VAL A 108 2.45 -3.63 7.28
CA VAL A 108 3.72 -3.89 6.60
C VAL A 108 4.50 -2.58 6.48
N ARG A 109 5.45 -2.38 7.38
CA ARG A 109 6.23 -1.15 7.53
C ARG A 109 6.86 -0.62 6.25
N ARG A 110 7.47 -1.51 5.46
CA ARG A 110 8.07 -1.15 4.17
C ARG A 110 7.03 -0.61 3.18
N ASN A 111 5.81 -1.16 3.20
CA ASN A 111 4.72 -0.72 2.32
C ASN A 111 4.18 0.62 2.78
N ALA A 112 3.99 0.81 4.09
CA ALA A 112 3.55 2.07 4.67
C ALA A 112 4.51 3.22 4.31
N TYR A 113 5.83 3.00 4.48
CA TYR A 113 6.83 3.97 4.09
C TYR A 113 6.91 4.20 2.59
N PHE A 114 6.83 3.13 1.78
CA PHE A 114 6.86 3.25 0.32
C PHE A 114 5.67 4.07 -0.20
N ASN A 115 4.45 3.74 0.22
CA ASN A 115 3.24 4.40 -0.29
C ASN A 115 3.13 5.85 0.21
N LEU A 116 3.25 6.08 1.53
CA LEU A 116 3.01 7.41 2.10
C LEU A 116 4.25 8.30 2.05
N GLY A 117 5.43 7.72 2.31
CA GLY A 117 6.68 8.47 2.45
C GLY A 117 7.51 8.62 1.17
N LYS A 118 7.44 7.67 0.23
CA LYS A 118 8.18 7.74 -1.04
C LYS A 118 7.34 8.17 -2.23
N LEU A 119 6.09 7.71 -2.31
CA LEU A 119 5.20 8.05 -3.42
C LEU A 119 4.32 9.26 -3.11
N ALA A 120 4.20 9.67 -1.84
CA ALA A 120 3.24 10.67 -1.40
C ALA A 120 1.78 10.31 -1.73
N ALA A 121 1.46 9.01 -1.77
CA ALA A 121 0.09 8.54 -1.90
C ALA A 121 -0.71 8.91 -0.64
N ARG A 122 -2.02 9.14 -0.81
CA ARG A 122 -2.95 9.55 0.24
C ARG A 122 -3.75 8.35 0.68
N ALA A 123 -3.80 8.06 1.98
CA ALA A 123 -4.73 7.07 2.50
C ALA A 123 -6.14 7.65 2.49
N THR A 124 -7.08 6.93 1.90
CA THR A 124 -8.47 7.38 1.74
C THR A 124 -9.45 6.55 2.54
N GLU A 125 -9.19 5.25 2.73
CA GLU A 125 -10.14 4.36 3.39
C GLU A 125 -9.44 3.19 4.07
N TYR A 126 -9.90 2.83 5.26
CA TYR A 126 -9.53 1.58 5.93
C TYR A 126 -10.58 0.51 5.62
N LEU A 127 -10.13 -0.61 5.06
CA LEU A 127 -10.98 -1.70 4.59
C LEU A 127 -10.71 -2.97 5.44
N PRO A 128 -11.57 -3.27 6.44
CA PRO A 128 -11.42 -4.46 7.27
C PRO A 128 -11.62 -5.75 6.46
N SER A 129 -10.70 -6.71 6.61
CA SER A 129 -10.77 -8.04 5.99
C SER A 129 -11.15 -8.02 4.50
N PHE A 130 -10.56 -7.08 3.74
CA PHE A 130 -11.03 -6.72 2.39
C PHE A 130 -11.03 -7.88 1.40
N TYR A 131 -10.04 -8.78 1.49
CA TYR A 131 -9.95 -9.96 0.65
C TYR A 131 -10.50 -11.23 1.32
N GLY A 132 -11.13 -11.09 2.49
CA GLY A 132 -11.53 -12.21 3.33
C GLY A 132 -10.32 -13.04 3.81
N PRO A 133 -10.53 -14.31 4.19
CA PRO A 133 -9.45 -15.20 4.60
C PRO A 133 -8.53 -15.52 3.41
N VAL A 134 -7.33 -14.95 3.38
CA VAL A 134 -6.30 -15.28 2.37
C VAL A 134 -5.25 -16.17 3.03
N GLN A 135 -5.02 -17.34 2.45
CA GLN A 135 -3.97 -18.27 2.86
C GLN A 135 -2.79 -18.16 1.87
N ASP A 136 -1.86 -17.26 2.17
CA ASP A 136 -0.58 -17.15 1.46
C ASP A 136 0.56 -16.98 2.48
N ALA A 137 1.82 -17.09 2.04
CA ALA A 137 2.96 -17.03 2.94
C ALA A 137 3.10 -15.70 3.71
N ILE A 138 2.51 -14.62 3.20
CA ILE A 138 2.61 -13.25 3.75
C ILE A 138 1.48 -12.99 4.76
N ASN A 139 0.28 -13.53 4.52
CA ASN A 139 -0.96 -13.24 5.25
C ASN A 139 -1.43 -14.42 6.13
N ARG A 140 -0.72 -15.55 6.12
CA ARG A 140 -1.08 -16.80 6.81
C ARG A 140 -1.65 -16.57 8.23
N GLY A 141 -2.96 -16.85 8.38
CA GLY A 141 -3.66 -16.89 9.67
C GLY A 141 -4.08 -15.55 10.28
N ASP A 142 -3.96 -14.45 9.52
CA ASP A 142 -4.32 -13.08 9.90
C ASP A 142 -5.43 -12.51 8.98
N GLU A 143 -6.13 -11.47 9.44
CA GLU A 143 -7.16 -10.79 8.65
C GLU A 143 -6.53 -9.86 7.60
N THR A 144 -7.18 -9.74 6.45
CA THR A 144 -6.66 -9.02 5.28
C THR A 144 -7.07 -7.55 5.27
N ASP A 145 -6.83 -6.85 6.37
CA ASP A 145 -7.08 -5.42 6.41
C ASP A 145 -6.22 -4.70 5.39
N ARG A 146 -6.85 -3.78 4.68
CA ARG A 146 -6.23 -2.99 3.63
C ARG A 146 -6.43 -1.51 3.90
N LEU A 147 -5.38 -0.74 3.65
CA LEU A 147 -5.51 0.69 3.51
C LEU A 147 -5.60 0.99 2.01
N LEU A 148 -6.73 1.51 1.57
CA LEU A 148 -6.89 2.07 0.24
C LEU A 148 -6.13 3.38 0.18
N VAL A 149 -5.29 3.50 -0.84
CA VAL A 149 -4.61 4.75 -1.16
C VAL A 149 -4.97 5.24 -2.55
N GLU A 150 -4.95 6.55 -2.66
CA GLU A 150 -5.09 7.31 -3.88
C GLU A 150 -3.77 8.02 -4.19
N TRP A 151 -3.39 8.02 -5.45
CA TRP A 151 -2.24 8.74 -5.97
C TRP A 151 -2.72 9.76 -7.00
N PRO A 152 -2.93 11.03 -6.59
CA PRO A 152 -3.35 12.10 -7.49
C PRO A 152 -2.16 12.52 -8.35
N LEU A 153 -2.22 12.25 -9.65
CA LEU A 153 -1.04 12.26 -10.51
C LEU A 153 -0.54 13.66 -10.86
N ASP A 154 -1.42 14.66 -10.80
CA ASP A 154 -1.17 16.08 -11.05
C ASP A 154 -0.82 16.86 -9.77
N ASP A 155 -0.86 16.23 -8.60
CA ASP A 155 -0.54 16.88 -7.34
C ASP A 155 0.96 17.26 -7.27
N PRO A 156 1.31 18.51 -6.93
CA PRO A 156 2.71 18.94 -6.81
C PRO A 156 3.53 18.07 -5.86
N ARG A 157 2.95 17.59 -4.76
CA ARG A 157 3.65 16.74 -3.78
C ARG A 157 4.02 15.38 -4.39
N VAL A 158 3.16 14.85 -5.26
CA VAL A 158 3.40 13.61 -6.00
C VAL A 158 4.49 13.83 -7.05
N ALA A 159 4.46 14.95 -7.76
CA ALA A 159 5.51 15.32 -8.71
C ALA A 159 6.87 15.42 -8.02
N ASP A 160 6.97 16.15 -6.91
CA ASP A 160 8.21 16.30 -6.13
C ASP A 160 8.73 14.93 -5.65
N ALA A 161 7.84 14.07 -5.15
CA ALA A 161 8.18 12.74 -4.68
C ALA A 161 8.75 11.83 -5.80
N VAL A 162 8.15 11.88 -6.99
CA VAL A 162 8.63 11.15 -8.18
C VAL A 162 10.02 11.62 -8.61
N HIS A 163 10.32 12.92 -8.43
CA HIS A 163 11.64 13.50 -8.69
C HIS A 163 12.63 13.35 -7.52
N GLY A 164 12.31 12.52 -6.52
CA GLY A 164 13.21 12.18 -5.43
C GLY A 164 13.22 13.16 -4.26
N SER A 165 12.27 14.09 -4.22
CA SER A 165 12.09 15.08 -3.16
C SER A 165 10.73 14.89 -2.45
N PRO A 166 10.48 13.73 -1.82
CA PRO A 166 9.19 13.49 -1.19
C PRO A 166 8.93 14.50 -0.05
N PRO A 167 7.68 14.96 0.12
CA PRO A 167 7.33 15.85 1.21
C PRO A 167 7.62 15.18 2.55
N GLY A 168 8.25 15.92 3.45
CA GLY A 168 8.39 15.50 4.84
C GLY A 168 7.02 15.39 5.53
N CYS A 169 6.98 14.61 6.60
CA CYS A 169 5.83 14.55 7.51
C CYS A 169 6.30 15.08 8.88
N PRO A 170 6.27 16.41 9.09
CA PRO A 170 6.68 16.99 10.37
C PRO A 170 5.69 16.57 11.45
N VAL A 171 6.23 16.23 12.62
CA VAL A 171 5.43 15.88 13.80
C VAL A 171 5.78 16.86 14.92
N PRO A 172 4.79 17.58 15.48
CA PRO A 172 5.04 18.46 16.61
C PRO A 172 5.72 17.72 17.79
N PRO A 173 6.67 18.36 18.50
CA PRO A 173 7.22 17.78 19.72
C PRO A 173 6.12 17.46 20.73
N GLY A 174 6.18 16.26 21.31
CA GLY A 174 5.19 15.82 22.30
C GLY A 174 3.86 15.33 21.73
N THR A 175 3.73 15.18 20.40
CA THR A 175 2.54 14.58 19.79
C THR A 175 2.22 13.22 20.45
N PRO A 176 0.98 13.04 20.96
CA PRO A 176 0.61 11.81 21.63
C PRO A 176 0.57 10.61 20.67
N VAL A 177 1.04 9.48 21.17
CA VAL A 177 0.94 8.18 20.51
C VAL A 177 -0.30 7.49 21.04
N ILE A 178 -1.33 7.30 20.20
CA ILE A 178 -2.60 6.67 20.60
C ILE A 178 -2.50 5.13 20.57
N LEU A 179 -1.66 4.60 19.68
CA LEU A 179 -1.26 3.20 19.63
C LEU A 179 0.27 3.15 19.60
N GLY A 180 0.88 2.62 20.63
CA GLY A 180 2.33 2.43 20.74
C GLY A 180 2.70 0.96 20.88
N GLU A 181 3.94 0.71 21.26
CA GLU A 181 4.46 -0.63 21.55
C GLU A 181 4.95 -0.72 23.00
N ARG A 182 4.66 -1.84 23.66
CA ARG A 182 5.17 -2.18 24.98
C ARG A 182 5.54 -3.66 25.02
N VAL A 183 6.83 -3.95 25.18
CA VAL A 183 7.37 -5.33 25.24
C VAL A 183 6.94 -6.14 23.99
N GLY A 184 7.12 -5.60 22.79
CA GLY A 184 6.80 -6.28 21.53
C GLY A 184 5.31 -6.31 21.15
N LEU A 185 4.43 -5.85 22.04
CA LEU A 185 2.98 -5.90 21.86
C LEU A 185 2.38 -4.50 21.66
N PRO A 186 1.28 -4.39 20.89
CA PRO A 186 0.56 -3.14 20.75
C PRO A 186 0.01 -2.70 22.11
N ALA A 187 0.14 -1.42 22.43
CA ALA A 187 -0.35 -0.85 23.68
C ALA A 187 -1.12 0.45 23.40
N ARG A 188 -2.28 0.61 24.05
CA ARG A 188 -3.01 1.87 24.03
C ARG A 188 -2.17 2.96 24.69
N GLY A 189 -2.07 4.09 24.03
CA GLY A 189 -1.36 5.25 24.53
C GLY A 189 -2.30 6.40 24.86
N ARG A 190 -1.81 7.63 24.70
CA ARG A 190 -2.55 8.83 25.06
C ARG A 190 -3.36 9.35 23.88
N ASP A 191 -4.54 9.84 24.17
CA ASP A 191 -5.36 10.65 23.26
C ASP A 191 -5.35 12.12 23.77
N GLY A 192 -5.90 13.05 23.00
CA GLY A 192 -6.17 14.43 23.41
C GLY A 192 -5.50 15.50 22.55
N SER A 193 -5.18 15.20 21.28
CA SER A 193 -4.59 16.18 20.35
C SER A 193 -5.28 16.13 18.99
N SER A 194 -5.12 17.22 18.22
CA SER A 194 -5.52 17.28 16.80
C SER A 194 -4.60 16.45 15.91
N VAL A 195 -3.39 16.13 16.36
CA VAL A 195 -2.45 15.24 15.66
C VAL A 195 -2.13 14.06 16.56
N LEU A 196 -2.23 12.84 16.03
CA LEU A 196 -2.00 11.59 16.75
C LEU A 196 -1.02 10.71 15.98
N LEU A 197 -0.21 9.95 16.71
CA LEU A 197 0.65 8.92 16.13
C LEU A 197 0.08 7.51 16.37
N VAL A 198 0.05 6.71 15.32
CA VAL A 198 -0.35 5.29 15.36
C VAL A 198 0.85 4.44 14.94
N ALA A 199 1.48 3.76 15.90
CA ALA A 199 2.61 2.87 15.66
C ALA A 199 2.20 1.64 14.84
N ILE A 200 3.18 1.09 14.13
CA ILE A 200 3.13 -0.24 13.51
C ILE A 200 4.31 -1.08 13.98
N PRO A 201 4.20 -2.42 14.00
CA PRO A 201 5.29 -3.29 14.44
C PRO A 201 6.52 -3.14 13.54
N ASP A 202 7.67 -3.56 14.05
CA ASP A 202 8.92 -3.59 13.28
C ASP A 202 8.82 -4.52 12.07
N ASP A 203 8.28 -5.74 12.27
CA ASP A 203 8.11 -6.74 11.22
C ASP A 203 6.86 -7.60 11.48
N ILE A 204 5.71 -7.19 10.91
CA ILE A 204 4.47 -7.97 10.99
C ILE A 204 4.58 -9.32 10.28
N GLU A 205 5.40 -9.43 9.24
CA GLU A 205 5.55 -10.66 8.46
C GLU A 205 6.32 -11.72 9.26
N ALA A 206 7.32 -11.30 10.04
CA ALA A 206 7.98 -12.16 11.03
C ALA A 206 7.02 -12.54 12.17
N LEU A 207 6.30 -11.58 12.75
CA LEU A 207 5.35 -11.84 13.84
C LEU A 207 4.30 -12.87 13.47
N ARG A 208 3.73 -12.82 12.25
CA ARG A 208 2.79 -13.84 11.77
C ARG A 208 3.32 -15.27 11.84
N ARG A 209 4.63 -15.45 11.75
CA ARG A 209 5.30 -16.76 11.83
C ARG A 209 5.73 -17.13 13.24
N THR A 210 6.25 -16.17 14.00
CA THR A 210 6.88 -16.43 15.30
C THR A 210 5.94 -16.26 16.48
N ASP A 211 4.98 -15.33 16.39
CA ASP A 211 3.97 -15.06 17.42
C ASP A 211 2.64 -14.59 16.76
N PRO A 212 1.83 -15.55 16.28
CA PRO A 212 0.55 -15.24 15.64
C PRO A 212 -0.44 -14.51 16.55
N LEU A 213 -0.34 -14.68 17.88
CA LEU A 213 -1.20 -13.98 18.83
C LEU A 213 -0.84 -12.50 18.91
N ALA A 214 0.45 -12.17 18.95
CA ALA A 214 0.92 -10.79 18.85
C ALA A 214 0.53 -10.14 17.52
N ALA A 215 0.66 -10.85 16.39
CA ALA A 215 0.24 -10.35 15.08
C ALA A 215 -1.25 -9.99 15.04
N ARG A 216 -2.11 -10.87 15.58
CA ARG A 216 -3.56 -10.62 15.70
C ARG A 216 -3.88 -9.46 16.65
N ALA A 217 -3.15 -9.33 17.76
CA ALA A 217 -3.30 -8.20 18.65
C ALA A 217 -2.99 -6.88 17.94
N TRP A 218 -1.89 -6.85 17.16
CA TRP A 218 -1.52 -5.69 16.34
C TRP A 218 -2.61 -5.35 15.34
N ARG A 219 -3.11 -6.34 14.58
CA ARG A 219 -4.20 -6.16 13.61
C ARG A 219 -5.44 -5.55 14.25
N ARG A 220 -5.92 -6.13 15.35
CA ARG A 220 -7.12 -5.65 16.03
C ARG A 220 -6.95 -4.24 16.57
N MET A 221 -5.88 -3.97 17.31
CA MET A 221 -5.66 -2.66 17.93
C MET A 221 -5.35 -1.57 16.91
N PHE A 222 -4.67 -1.92 15.81
CA PHE A 222 -4.44 -1.00 14.70
C PHE A 222 -5.73 -0.67 13.95
N ARG A 223 -6.60 -1.66 13.71
CA ARG A 223 -7.94 -1.43 13.16
C ARG A 223 -8.75 -0.48 14.03
N GLU A 224 -8.79 -0.73 15.34
CA GLU A 224 -9.48 0.14 16.30
C GLU A 224 -8.91 1.57 16.26
N ALA A 225 -7.58 1.73 16.23
CA ALA A 225 -6.93 3.04 16.27
C ALA A 225 -7.01 3.78 14.92
N LEU A 226 -6.38 3.26 13.85
CA LEU A 226 -6.34 3.96 12.57
C LEU A 226 -7.70 3.98 11.89
N GLY A 227 -8.40 2.83 11.87
CA GLY A 227 -9.72 2.74 11.27
C GLY A 227 -10.75 3.60 11.99
N GLY A 228 -10.70 3.64 13.33
CA GLY A 228 -11.54 4.54 14.13
C GLY A 228 -11.28 6.01 13.82
N LEU A 229 -10.02 6.44 13.79
CA LEU A 229 -9.68 7.84 13.48
C LEU A 229 -10.11 8.25 12.07
N LEU A 230 -9.97 7.36 11.08
CA LEU A 230 -10.44 7.64 9.71
C LEU A 230 -11.97 7.71 9.63
N ALA A 231 -12.69 6.84 10.36
CA ALA A 231 -14.14 6.88 10.44
C ALA A 231 -14.67 8.14 11.15
N GLU A 232 -13.89 8.71 12.07
CA GLU A 232 -14.16 10.00 12.73
C GLU A 232 -13.86 11.22 11.82
N GLY A 233 -13.47 11.01 10.56
CA GLY A 233 -13.12 12.07 9.61
C GLY A 233 -11.66 12.54 9.72
N GLY A 234 -10.83 11.83 10.48
CA GLY A 234 -9.38 12.06 10.48
C GLY A 234 -8.76 11.65 9.14
N HIS A 235 -7.58 12.19 8.85
CA HIS A 235 -6.84 11.86 7.64
C HIS A 235 -5.38 11.54 7.96
N VAL A 236 -4.77 10.63 7.19
CA VAL A 236 -3.35 10.30 7.32
C VAL A 236 -2.53 11.37 6.61
N ALA A 237 -1.79 12.17 7.37
CA ALA A 237 -0.87 13.19 6.85
C ALA A 237 0.43 12.59 6.29
N GLY A 238 0.79 11.38 6.74
CA GLY A 238 1.95 10.66 6.25
C GLY A 238 2.47 9.63 7.24
N ILE A 239 3.77 9.35 7.15
CA ILE A 239 4.46 8.39 8.02
C ILE A 239 5.73 9.01 8.62
N HIS A 240 5.82 8.97 9.94
CA HIS A 240 6.93 9.50 10.72
C HIS A 240 7.90 8.40 11.12
N HIS A 241 9.21 8.66 10.96
CA HIS A 241 10.31 7.73 11.20
C HIS A 241 10.10 6.29 10.66
N ARG A 242 9.32 6.17 9.57
CA ARG A 242 8.94 4.89 8.96
C ARG A 242 8.18 3.93 9.89
N SER A 243 7.70 4.37 11.05
CA SER A 243 7.15 3.47 12.08
C SER A 243 5.82 3.95 12.66
N HIS A 244 5.43 5.19 12.40
CA HIS A 244 4.18 5.75 12.91
C HIS A 244 3.41 6.43 11.80
N TYR A 245 2.13 6.08 11.64
CA TYR A 245 1.20 6.91 10.86
C TYR A 245 0.95 8.20 11.63
N VAL A 246 0.98 9.32 10.93
CA VAL A 246 0.59 10.62 11.46
C VAL A 246 -0.84 10.87 11.02
N VAL A 247 -1.74 11.02 11.97
CA VAL A 247 -3.17 11.20 11.71
C VAL A 247 -3.60 12.56 12.26
N GLU A 248 -4.18 13.36 11.40
CA GLU A 248 -4.76 14.67 11.74
C GLU A 248 -6.28 14.51 11.86
N ARG A 249 -6.84 14.91 13.00
CA ARG A 249 -8.28 14.94 13.22
C ARG A 249 -8.93 16.12 12.52
N PRO A 250 -10.20 16.02 12.12
CA PRO A 250 -10.91 17.14 11.55
C PRO A 250 -10.96 18.28 12.57
N SER A 251 -10.75 19.51 12.12
CA SER A 251 -10.84 20.66 12.99
C SER A 251 -12.29 20.81 13.48
N SER A 252 -12.50 21.11 14.76
CA SER A 252 -13.84 21.24 15.37
C SER A 252 -14.69 22.40 14.81
N ARG A 253 -14.26 23.05 13.71
CA ARG A 253 -14.90 24.22 13.10
C ARG A 253 -15.75 23.90 11.87
N GLU A 254 -15.78 22.66 11.36
CA GLU A 254 -16.52 22.30 10.14
C GLU A 254 -17.86 21.58 10.39
N VAL A 255 -18.35 21.56 11.64
CA VAL A 255 -19.73 21.15 11.94
C VAL A 255 -20.56 22.38 12.29
N ARG A 256 -21.02 23.11 11.26
CA ARG A 256 -22.16 24.03 11.33
C ARG A 256 -22.92 24.02 10.02
#